data_AF-A0AAD9UA15-F1
#
_entry.id   AF-A0AAD9UA15-F1
#
_cell.length_a   1.000
_cell.length_b   1.000
_cell.length_c   1.000
_cell.angle_alpha   90.00
_cell.angle_beta   90.00
_cell.angle_gamma   90.00
#
_symmetry.space_group_name_H-M   'P 1'
#
loop_
_entity.id
_entity.type
_entity.pdbx_description
1 polymer ?
#
loop_
_entity_poly.entity_id
_entity_poly.type
_entity_poly.pdbx_seq_one_letter_code
_entity_poly.pdbx_strand_id
1 'polypeptide(L)'
;MEDQFLHDRYFKEPKKLADDIINPLFGRIPEDLTKRHIFYEFILVDTDSIYTSDVFDKIDNEKLIFRKIKICKIITLEQWGGDPNSTRNFSRIFHVSEFSYWDYRDALTKFFYGQNPGNSLSWFLYFDKNFLIDLPFWFLEWWDKFGPIIDLLPTPVKESFSLRTSTINKPDSWAFYPDLFLFFVQFNLTWILMLEYSIQEKLIDNVNVPYFGRQVKIKWWSDMNLANLGKEKVTKWLSDNPIFCVKETDQSSFLMAKSQNQAIIAAAPSPDELMKIAEEMRNTMANMSQAGSENSIDNEGTDGDPFDSGDPSTYFGHDP
;
A
#
# COMPACT_ATOMS: atom_id res chain seq x y z
N MET A 1 -46.13 6.30 -10.38
CA MET A 1 -46.05 4.82 -10.29
C MET A 1 -44.80 4.31 -11.01
N GLU A 2 -44.45 4.83 -12.19
CA GLU A 2 -43.16 4.59 -12.85
C GLU A 2 -41.94 5.09 -12.05
N ASP A 3 -42.00 6.28 -11.44
CA ASP A 3 -40.86 6.82 -10.66
C ASP A 3 -40.51 5.97 -9.44
N GLN A 4 -41.51 5.41 -8.76
CA GLN A 4 -41.31 4.56 -7.59
C GLN A 4 -40.80 3.17 -8.00
N PHE A 5 -41.18 2.69 -9.18
CA PHE A 5 -40.70 1.44 -9.76
C PHE A 5 -39.23 1.54 -10.23
N LEU A 6 -38.84 2.66 -10.84
CA LEU A 6 -37.44 2.95 -11.20
C LEU A 6 -36.56 3.11 -9.96
N HIS A 7 -37.07 3.81 -8.94
CA HIS A 7 -36.42 3.96 -7.64
C HIS A 7 -36.16 2.59 -6.99
N ASP A 8 -37.17 1.74 -6.85
CA ASP A 8 -37.01 0.44 -6.19
C ASP A 8 -36.20 -0.59 -7.00
N ARG A 9 -36.27 -0.54 -8.34
CA ARG A 9 -35.56 -1.50 -9.21
C ARG A 9 -34.06 -1.27 -9.25
N TYR A 10 -33.61 -0.02 -9.29
CA TYR A 10 -32.19 0.28 -9.48
C TYR A 10 -31.45 0.50 -8.17
N PHE A 11 -32.04 1.15 -7.16
CA PHE A 11 -31.37 1.34 -5.85
C PHE A 11 -31.04 0.03 -5.15
N LYS A 12 -31.86 -1.00 -5.34
CA LYS A 12 -31.66 -2.31 -4.69
C LYS A 12 -30.65 -3.20 -5.44
N GLU A 13 -30.37 -2.91 -6.71
CA GLU A 13 -29.52 -3.76 -7.55
C GLU A 13 -28.52 -2.95 -8.42
N PRO A 14 -27.53 -2.26 -7.81
CA PRO A 14 -26.53 -1.47 -8.54
C PRO A 14 -25.78 -2.26 -9.62
N LYS A 15 -25.58 -3.56 -9.41
CA LYS A 15 -24.91 -4.44 -10.38
C LYS A 15 -25.70 -4.61 -11.66
N LYS A 16 -27.03 -4.84 -11.58
CA LYS A 16 -27.88 -4.93 -12.77
C LYS A 16 -27.86 -3.62 -13.56
N LEU A 17 -27.93 -2.48 -12.85
CA LEU A 17 -27.78 -1.17 -13.49
C LEU A 17 -26.45 -1.05 -14.22
N ALA A 18 -25.36 -1.51 -13.61
CA ALA A 18 -24.04 -1.52 -14.24
C ALA A 18 -24.02 -2.36 -15.52
N ASP A 19 -24.61 -3.56 -15.50
CA ASP A 19 -24.67 -4.46 -16.64
C ASP A 19 -25.50 -3.85 -17.80
N ASP A 20 -26.51 -3.03 -17.47
CA ASP A 20 -27.36 -2.34 -18.46
C ASP A 20 -26.67 -1.13 -19.12
N ILE A 21 -25.79 -0.41 -18.40
CA ILE A 21 -25.23 0.88 -18.88
C ILE A 21 -23.73 0.84 -19.19
N ILE A 22 -22.97 -0.08 -18.60
CA ILE A 22 -21.53 -0.15 -18.75
C ILE A 22 -21.18 -1.23 -19.76
N ASN A 23 -20.57 -0.81 -20.87
CA ASN A 23 -20.05 -1.76 -21.85
C ASN A 23 -18.87 -2.56 -21.24
N PRO A 24 -18.94 -3.91 -21.20
CA PRO A 24 -17.88 -4.75 -20.62
C PRO A 24 -16.50 -4.57 -21.27
N LEU A 25 -16.44 -4.18 -22.55
CA LEU A 25 -15.17 -3.93 -23.24
C LEU A 25 -14.40 -2.72 -22.69
N PHE A 26 -15.09 -1.81 -22.02
CA PHE A 26 -14.48 -0.61 -21.43
C PHE A 26 -14.46 -0.66 -19.92
N GLY A 27 -15.46 -1.33 -19.32
CA GLY A 27 -15.67 -1.33 -17.88
C GLY A 27 -15.95 0.07 -17.34
N ARG A 28 -16.33 1.04 -18.18
CA ARG A 28 -16.67 2.43 -17.84
C ARG A 28 -17.41 3.06 -19.02
N ILE A 29 -17.95 4.26 -18.82
CA ILE A 29 -18.38 5.11 -19.92
C ILE A 29 -17.10 5.65 -20.61
N PRO A 30 -16.84 5.31 -21.88
CA PRO A 30 -15.59 5.69 -22.54
C PRO A 30 -15.63 7.14 -23.03
N GLU A 31 -14.56 7.89 -22.78
CA GLU A 31 -14.28 9.17 -23.43
C GLU A 31 -13.81 8.97 -24.88
N ASP A 32 -13.12 7.85 -25.12
CA ASP A 32 -12.57 7.45 -26.41
C ASP A 32 -12.90 5.97 -26.66
N LEU A 33 -13.63 5.70 -27.74
CA LEU A 33 -14.10 4.36 -28.11
C LEU A 33 -12.97 3.44 -28.61
N THR A 34 -11.80 4.00 -28.94
CA THR A 34 -10.62 3.20 -29.34
C THR A 34 -9.86 2.68 -28.11
N LYS A 35 -9.98 3.34 -26.95
CA LYS A 35 -9.22 3.05 -25.73
C LYS A 35 -9.98 2.15 -24.76
N ARG A 36 -10.07 0.87 -25.12
CA ARG A 36 -10.65 -0.22 -24.31
C ARG A 36 -9.83 -0.50 -23.05
N HIS A 37 -10.35 -1.28 -22.10
CA HIS A 37 -9.59 -1.63 -20.88
C HIS A 37 -8.24 -2.30 -21.23
N ILE A 38 -8.22 -3.17 -22.24
CA ILE A 38 -7.02 -3.84 -22.74
C ILE A 38 -5.95 -2.88 -23.26
N PHE A 39 -6.32 -1.68 -23.75
CA PHE A 39 -5.33 -0.66 -24.14
C PHE A 39 -4.53 -0.18 -22.93
N TYR A 40 -5.22 0.09 -21.81
CA TYR A 40 -4.56 0.54 -20.58
C TYR A 40 -3.78 -0.57 -19.89
N GLU A 41 -4.30 -1.80 -19.88
CA GLU A 41 -3.54 -2.97 -19.44
C GLU A 41 -2.24 -3.09 -20.25
N PHE A 42 -2.34 -2.96 -21.57
CA PHE A 42 -1.20 -3.09 -22.45
C PHE A 42 -0.17 -1.97 -22.25
N ILE A 43 -0.58 -0.73 -22.00
CA ILE A 43 0.35 0.35 -21.62
C ILE A 43 1.19 -0.05 -20.40
N LEU A 44 0.55 -0.55 -19.34
CA LEU A 44 1.25 -0.85 -18.08
C LEU A 44 2.19 -2.05 -18.22
N VAL A 45 1.82 -3.05 -19.03
CA VAL A 45 2.65 -4.23 -19.30
C VAL A 45 3.81 -3.89 -20.25
N ASP A 46 3.53 -3.17 -21.34
CA ASP A 46 4.53 -2.83 -22.37
C ASP A 46 5.60 -1.86 -21.84
N THR A 47 5.23 -1.03 -20.87
CA THR A 47 6.17 -0.14 -20.18
C THR A 47 6.91 -0.82 -19.01
N ASP A 48 6.66 -2.09 -18.72
CA ASP A 48 7.12 -2.82 -17.52
C ASP A 48 6.74 -2.14 -16.20
N SER A 49 5.67 -1.35 -16.18
CA SER A 49 5.19 -0.70 -14.95
C SER A 49 4.49 -1.69 -14.04
N ILE A 50 3.82 -2.70 -14.60
CA ILE A 50 3.24 -3.81 -13.84
C ILE A 50 3.59 -5.17 -14.45
N TYR A 51 3.58 -6.20 -13.60
CA TYR A 51 3.42 -7.58 -14.01
C TYR A 51 2.07 -8.09 -13.51
N THR A 52 1.32 -8.78 -14.37
CA THR A 52 0.01 -9.34 -14.05
C THR A 52 0.02 -10.85 -14.23
N SER A 53 -0.63 -11.58 -13.32
CA SER A 53 -0.85 -13.02 -13.42
C SER A 53 -2.28 -13.35 -13.01
N ASP A 54 -2.97 -14.07 -13.88
CA ASP A 54 -4.33 -14.52 -13.65
C ASP A 54 -4.33 -15.80 -12.80
N VAL A 55 -5.26 -15.88 -11.85
CA VAL A 55 -5.50 -17.07 -11.04
C VAL A 55 -6.93 -17.54 -11.23
N PHE A 56 -7.06 -18.74 -11.80
CA PHE A 56 -8.32 -19.38 -12.13
C PHE A 56 -8.77 -20.35 -11.04
N ASP A 57 -10.06 -20.67 -11.04
CA ASP A 57 -10.64 -21.66 -10.15
C ASP A 57 -10.07 -23.05 -10.44
N LYS A 58 -9.77 -23.80 -9.38
CA LYS A 58 -9.14 -25.13 -9.50
C LYS A 58 -10.06 -26.16 -10.13
N ILE A 59 -11.38 -25.93 -10.06
CA ILE A 59 -12.41 -26.81 -10.59
C ILE A 59 -12.87 -26.27 -11.94
N ASP A 60 -13.07 -24.96 -12.05
CA ASP A 60 -13.46 -24.27 -13.28
C ASP A 60 -12.32 -23.39 -13.83
N ASN A 61 -11.49 -23.97 -14.70
CA ASN A 61 -10.32 -23.29 -15.27
C ASN A 61 -10.66 -22.07 -16.14
N GLU A 62 -11.94 -21.84 -16.50
CA GLU A 62 -12.36 -20.64 -17.23
C GLU A 62 -12.76 -19.49 -16.29
N LYS A 63 -13.02 -19.81 -15.01
CA LYS A 63 -13.45 -18.84 -14.01
C LYS A 63 -12.23 -18.16 -13.38
N LEU A 64 -11.94 -16.95 -13.85
CA LEU A 64 -10.97 -16.07 -13.22
C LEU A 64 -11.46 -15.65 -11.83
N ILE A 65 -10.72 -16.04 -10.78
CA ILE A 65 -11.03 -15.67 -9.40
C ILE A 65 -10.40 -14.32 -9.08
N PHE A 66 -9.11 -14.16 -9.35
CA PHE A 66 -8.37 -12.93 -9.05
C PHE A 66 -7.14 -12.77 -9.94
N ARG A 67 -6.60 -11.54 -9.98
CA ARG A 67 -5.30 -11.26 -10.60
C ARG A 67 -4.29 -10.84 -9.55
N LYS A 68 -3.06 -11.34 -9.68
CA LYS A 68 -1.90 -10.83 -8.94
C LYS A 68 -1.27 -9.71 -9.75
N ILE A 69 -1.06 -8.56 -9.14
CA ILE A 69 -0.50 -7.36 -9.75
C ILE A 69 0.75 -6.97 -8.97
N LYS A 70 1.91 -7.09 -9.61
CA LYS A 70 3.17 -6.58 -9.09
C LYS A 70 3.44 -5.21 -9.69
N ILE A 71 3.43 -4.16 -8.88
CA ILE A 71 3.78 -2.80 -9.30
C ILE A 71 5.31 -2.70 -9.31
N CYS A 72 5.89 -2.58 -10.51
CA CYS A 72 7.33 -2.65 -10.71
C CYS A 72 7.98 -1.27 -10.73
N LYS A 73 7.35 -0.30 -11.38
CA LYS A 73 7.80 1.10 -11.44
C LYS A 73 6.66 2.02 -11.82
N ILE A 74 6.83 3.31 -11.56
CA ILE A 74 5.93 4.37 -12.01
C ILE A 74 6.76 5.39 -12.77
N ILE A 75 6.47 5.56 -14.05
CA ILE A 75 7.19 6.50 -14.91
C ILE A 75 6.80 7.94 -14.55
N THR A 76 7.80 8.77 -14.24
CA THR A 76 7.62 10.21 -14.01
C THR A 76 7.55 10.97 -15.33
N LEU A 77 7.07 12.22 -15.30
CA LEU A 77 7.06 13.06 -16.51
C LEU A 77 8.48 13.33 -17.03
N GLU A 78 9.47 13.45 -16.13
CA GLU A 78 10.87 13.62 -16.51
C GLU A 78 11.40 12.37 -17.25
N GLN A 79 11.15 11.18 -16.72
CA GLN A 79 11.47 9.91 -17.38
C GLN A 79 10.65 9.71 -18.68
N TRP A 80 9.50 10.38 -18.80
CA TRP A 80 8.73 10.40 -20.03
C TRP A 80 9.41 11.19 -21.14
N GLY A 81 10.20 12.22 -20.81
CA GLY A 81 10.83 13.17 -21.73
C GLY A 81 10.39 14.62 -21.52
N GLY A 82 9.63 14.92 -20.47
CA GLY A 82 9.23 16.28 -20.08
C GLY A 82 7.96 16.82 -20.77
N ASP A 83 7.63 16.37 -21.97
CA ASP A 83 6.39 16.73 -22.66
C ASP A 83 5.29 15.67 -22.45
N PRO A 84 4.20 15.97 -21.72
CA PRO A 84 3.15 15.00 -21.46
C PRO A 84 2.33 14.63 -22.71
N ASN A 85 2.38 15.44 -23.76
CA ASN A 85 1.67 15.17 -25.01
C ASN A 85 2.49 14.34 -25.99
N SER A 86 3.79 14.18 -25.73
CA SER A 86 4.64 13.30 -26.53
C SER A 86 4.11 11.86 -26.45
N THR A 87 4.02 11.21 -27.60
CA THR A 87 3.52 9.85 -27.73
C THR A 87 4.64 8.84 -27.78
N ARG A 88 4.36 7.63 -27.30
CA ARG A 88 5.21 6.45 -27.45
C ARG A 88 4.47 5.39 -28.24
N ASN A 89 5.20 4.60 -29.00
CA ASN A 89 4.66 3.43 -29.70
C ASN A 89 4.73 2.21 -28.79
N PHE A 90 3.78 1.30 -28.94
CA PHE A 90 3.85 -0.01 -28.30
C PHE A 90 4.99 -0.86 -28.89
N SER A 91 5.60 -1.71 -28.08
CA SER A 91 6.61 -2.67 -28.56
C SER A 91 6.03 -3.76 -29.48
N ARG A 92 4.72 -4.01 -29.39
CA ARG A 92 3.98 -4.95 -30.26
C ARG A 92 2.86 -4.24 -31.01
N ILE A 93 2.44 -4.84 -32.12
CA ILE A 93 1.31 -4.35 -32.92
C ILE A 93 0.04 -4.37 -32.06
N PHE A 94 -0.56 -3.19 -31.91
CA PHE A 94 -1.82 -2.99 -31.22
C PHE A 94 -2.72 -2.08 -32.07
N HIS A 95 -4.04 -2.17 -31.89
CA HIS A 95 -4.99 -1.46 -32.77
C HIS A 95 -4.90 0.07 -32.63
N VAL A 96 -4.50 0.56 -31.46
CA VAL A 96 -4.01 1.92 -31.26
C VAL A 96 -2.49 1.86 -31.30
N SER A 97 -1.86 2.60 -32.21
CA SER A 97 -0.41 2.54 -32.40
C SER A 97 0.37 3.27 -31.30
N GLU A 98 -0.23 4.31 -30.72
CA GLU A 98 0.46 5.26 -29.86
C GLU A 98 -0.31 5.59 -28.57
N PHE A 99 0.42 5.98 -27.53
CA PHE A 99 -0.14 6.45 -26.27
C PHE A 99 0.69 7.59 -25.68
N SER A 100 0.02 8.52 -25.00
CA SER A 100 0.64 9.69 -24.35
C SER A 100 0.96 9.44 -22.87
N TYR A 101 1.62 10.40 -22.22
CA TYR A 101 1.79 10.34 -20.76
C TYR A 101 0.46 10.43 -20.02
N TRP A 102 -0.53 11.14 -20.57
CA TRP A 102 -1.88 11.19 -20.01
C TRP A 102 -2.55 9.81 -20.03
N ASP A 103 -2.39 9.09 -21.14
CA ASP A 103 -2.87 7.71 -21.24
C ASP A 103 -2.19 6.80 -20.22
N TYR A 104 -0.87 6.97 -20.02
CA TYR A 104 -0.10 6.24 -19.01
C TYR A 104 -0.57 6.53 -17.58
N ARG A 105 -0.74 7.80 -17.21
CA ARG A 105 -1.27 8.21 -15.90
C ARG A 105 -2.64 7.57 -15.64
N ASP A 106 -3.52 7.64 -16.63
CA ASP A 106 -4.86 7.08 -16.53
C ASP A 106 -4.86 5.55 -16.52
N ALA A 107 -3.86 4.93 -17.15
CA ALA A 107 -3.81 3.49 -17.34
C ALA A 107 -3.89 2.73 -16.03
N LEU A 108 -3.17 3.18 -14.99
CA LEU A 108 -3.17 2.52 -13.70
C LEU A 108 -4.57 2.43 -13.11
N THR A 109 -5.39 3.47 -13.22
CA THR A 109 -6.78 3.45 -12.73
C THR A 109 -7.70 2.71 -13.68
N LYS A 110 -7.62 3.01 -14.99
CA LYS A 110 -8.53 2.47 -16.01
C LYS A 110 -8.34 0.97 -16.24
N PHE A 111 -7.16 0.43 -15.92
CA PHE A 111 -6.88 -1.01 -15.86
C PHE A 111 -7.84 -1.75 -14.91
N PHE A 112 -8.01 -1.27 -13.68
CA PHE A 112 -8.88 -1.91 -12.68
C PHE A 112 -10.38 -1.82 -13.01
N TYR A 113 -10.76 -1.07 -14.04
CA TYR A 113 -12.14 -1.04 -14.50
C TYR A 113 -12.50 -2.25 -15.37
N GLY A 114 -11.50 -2.96 -15.93
CA GLY A 114 -11.73 -4.25 -16.58
C GLY A 114 -12.18 -5.29 -15.56
N GLN A 115 -13.35 -5.88 -15.73
CA GLN A 115 -13.97 -6.81 -14.79
C GLN A 115 -14.19 -8.18 -15.44
N ASN A 116 -14.31 -9.22 -14.60
CA ASN A 116 -14.78 -10.53 -15.05
C ASN A 116 -16.31 -10.50 -15.27
N PRO A 117 -16.88 -11.46 -16.02
CA PRO A 117 -18.32 -11.65 -16.06
C PRO A 117 -18.86 -11.79 -14.63
N GLY A 118 -19.75 -10.89 -14.23
CA GLY A 118 -20.29 -10.86 -12.87
C GLY A 118 -19.61 -9.88 -11.90
N ASN A 119 -18.67 -9.02 -12.35
CA ASN A 119 -18.14 -7.90 -11.58
C ASN A 119 -17.63 -8.29 -10.17
N SER A 120 -16.96 -9.43 -10.05
CA SER A 120 -16.45 -9.99 -8.80
C SER A 120 -14.92 -10.06 -8.75
N LEU A 121 -14.24 -9.50 -9.77
CA LEU A 121 -12.79 -9.60 -9.86
C LEU A 121 -12.14 -8.83 -8.71
N SER A 122 -11.14 -9.47 -8.12
CA SER A 122 -10.26 -8.87 -7.12
C SER A 122 -8.82 -8.86 -7.62
N TRP A 123 -8.06 -7.87 -7.16
CA TRP A 123 -6.65 -7.71 -7.48
C TRP A 123 -5.82 -7.78 -6.23
N PHE A 124 -4.75 -8.56 -6.28
CA PHE A 124 -3.76 -8.72 -5.23
C PHE A 124 -2.56 -7.89 -5.60
N LEU A 125 -2.44 -6.73 -4.97
CA LEU A 125 -1.40 -5.76 -5.29
C LEU A 125 -0.25 -5.87 -4.31
N TYR A 126 0.96 -5.79 -4.83
CA TYR A 126 2.19 -5.67 -4.06
C TYR A 126 3.24 -4.94 -4.91
N PHE A 127 4.27 -4.42 -4.26
CA PHE A 127 5.37 -3.75 -4.94
C PHE A 127 6.48 -4.74 -5.28
N ASP A 128 7.21 -4.50 -6.36
CA ASP A 128 8.46 -5.21 -6.60
C ASP A 128 9.47 -4.91 -5.48
N LYS A 129 10.31 -5.90 -5.12
CA LYS A 129 11.33 -5.72 -4.07
C LYS A 129 12.32 -4.60 -4.40
N ASN A 130 12.54 -4.34 -5.69
CA ASN A 130 13.45 -3.30 -6.18
C ASN A 130 12.68 -2.03 -6.58
N PHE A 131 11.44 -1.86 -6.12
CA PHE A 131 10.63 -0.69 -6.44
C PHE A 131 11.31 0.59 -5.95
N LEU A 132 11.55 1.52 -6.89
CA LEU A 132 12.20 2.80 -6.59
C LEU A 132 11.17 3.84 -6.17
N ILE A 133 11.44 4.51 -5.06
CA ILE A 133 10.61 5.59 -4.52
C ILE A 133 11.05 6.91 -5.17
N ASP A 134 10.68 7.06 -6.43
CA ASP A 134 10.75 8.30 -7.21
C ASP A 134 9.44 8.41 -7.99
N LEU A 135 8.44 9.02 -7.35
CA LEU A 135 7.05 8.90 -7.78
C LEU A 135 6.45 10.27 -8.11
N PRO A 136 5.66 10.35 -9.19
CA PRO A 136 4.91 11.56 -9.49
C PRO A 136 3.77 11.75 -8.47
N PHE A 137 3.43 13.00 -8.17
CA PHE A 137 2.38 13.34 -7.19
C PHE A 137 1.03 12.65 -7.47
N TRP A 138 0.66 12.48 -8.75
CA TRP A 138 -0.59 11.81 -9.10
C TRP A 138 -0.65 10.35 -8.63
N PHE A 139 0.50 9.70 -8.44
CA PHE A 139 0.53 8.34 -7.90
C PHE A 139 0.18 8.32 -6.41
N LEU A 140 0.47 9.40 -5.68
CA LEU A 140 0.05 9.54 -4.29
C LEU A 140 -1.45 9.77 -4.18
N GLU A 141 -2.05 10.51 -5.12
CA GLU A 141 -3.51 10.60 -5.25
C GLU A 141 -4.13 9.22 -5.54
N TRP A 142 -3.47 8.43 -6.39
CA TRP A 142 -3.89 7.06 -6.66
C TRP A 142 -3.78 6.18 -5.41
N TRP A 143 -2.68 6.28 -4.67
CA TRP A 143 -2.48 5.55 -3.41
C TRP A 143 -3.52 5.92 -2.36
N ASP A 144 -3.88 7.20 -2.23
CA ASP A 144 -4.93 7.63 -1.29
C ASP A 144 -6.28 6.98 -1.60
N LYS A 145 -6.56 6.74 -2.90
CA LYS A 145 -7.81 6.12 -3.35
C LYS A 145 -7.81 4.60 -3.31
N PHE A 146 -6.69 3.95 -3.63
CA PHE A 146 -6.60 2.50 -3.88
C PHE A 146 -5.65 1.76 -2.93
N GLY A 147 -4.93 2.50 -2.09
CA GLY A 147 -4.07 1.95 -1.05
C GLY A 147 -4.86 1.52 0.18
N PRO A 148 -4.26 0.66 1.01
CA PRO A 148 -4.82 0.28 2.30
C PRO A 148 -4.78 1.44 3.30
N ILE A 149 -5.65 1.33 4.30
CA ILE A 149 -5.66 2.20 5.49
C ILE A 149 -5.17 1.44 6.71
N ILE A 150 -4.65 2.17 7.70
CA ILE A 150 -4.06 1.58 8.91
C ILE A 150 -5.06 0.65 9.62
N ASP A 151 -6.35 1.01 9.64
CA ASP A 151 -7.37 0.25 10.35
C ASP A 151 -7.55 -1.19 9.86
N LEU A 152 -7.28 -1.43 8.57
CA LEU A 152 -7.37 -2.76 7.96
C LEU A 152 -6.21 -3.69 8.33
N LEU A 153 -5.11 -3.15 8.88
CA LEU A 153 -3.96 -3.96 9.25
C LEU A 153 -4.27 -4.82 10.49
N PRO A 154 -3.80 -6.07 10.53
CA PRO A 154 -3.89 -6.89 11.74
C PRO A 154 -2.97 -6.32 12.84
N THR A 155 -3.31 -6.57 14.11
CA THR A 155 -2.59 -6.01 15.27
C THR A 155 -1.07 -6.18 15.22
N PRO A 156 -0.51 -7.37 14.89
CA PRO A 156 0.95 -7.54 14.84
C PRO A 156 1.63 -6.62 13.80
N VAL A 157 0.95 -6.35 12.69
CA VAL A 157 1.45 -5.47 11.62
C VAL A 157 1.29 -4.01 12.02
N LYS A 158 0.21 -3.64 12.72
CA LYS A 158 0.05 -2.29 13.30
C LYS A 158 1.17 -1.96 14.28
N GLU A 159 1.51 -2.88 15.18
CA GLU A 159 2.59 -2.68 16.14
C GLU A 159 3.95 -2.51 15.44
N SER A 160 4.19 -3.31 14.39
CA SER A 160 5.41 -3.24 13.57
C SER A 160 5.49 -1.93 12.78
N PHE A 161 4.36 -1.47 12.24
CA PHE A 161 4.22 -0.17 11.61
C PHE A 161 4.49 0.98 12.58
N SER A 162 3.94 0.93 13.79
CA SER A 162 4.17 1.94 14.83
C SER A 162 5.64 2.00 15.24
N LEU A 163 6.28 0.85 15.47
CA LEU A 163 7.71 0.77 15.81
C LEU A 163 8.58 1.41 14.72
N ARG A 164 8.30 1.06 13.46
CA ARG A 164 9.01 1.59 12.30
C ARG A 164 8.84 3.11 12.19
N THR A 165 7.62 3.60 12.35
CA THR A 165 7.30 5.03 12.24
C THR A 165 7.89 5.85 13.38
N SER A 166 7.98 5.31 14.61
CA SER A 166 8.61 6.02 15.73
C SER A 166 10.13 6.02 15.68
N THR A 167 10.74 5.09 14.94
CA THR A 167 12.20 4.91 14.90
C THR A 167 12.83 5.55 13.67
N ILE A 168 12.09 5.68 12.55
CA ILE A 168 12.65 6.24 11.32
C ILE A 168 12.67 7.78 11.38
N ASN A 169 13.85 8.34 11.10
CA ASN A 169 14.01 9.70 10.62
C ASN A 169 13.95 9.69 9.08
N LYS A 170 12.85 10.16 8.50
CA LYS A 170 12.68 10.17 7.04
C LYS A 170 13.71 11.12 6.41
N PRO A 171 14.41 10.69 5.34
CA PRO A 171 15.12 11.62 4.49
C PRO A 171 14.18 12.67 3.91
N ASP A 172 14.70 13.85 3.60
CA ASP A 172 13.92 14.94 2.98
C ASP A 172 13.27 14.49 1.67
N SER A 173 13.93 13.64 0.88
CA SER A 173 13.38 13.06 -0.35
C SER A 173 12.13 12.22 -0.13
N TRP A 174 11.88 11.75 1.10
CA TRP A 174 10.70 10.97 1.47
C TRP A 174 9.69 11.72 2.34
N ALA A 175 9.94 12.99 2.64
CA ALA A 175 9.10 13.77 3.55
C ALA A 175 7.62 13.81 3.12
N PHE A 176 7.37 13.79 1.81
CA PHE A 176 6.03 13.89 1.23
C PHE A 176 5.33 12.54 1.05
N TYR A 177 6.01 11.41 1.30
CA TYR A 177 5.42 10.08 1.16
C TYR A 177 4.74 9.64 2.46
N PRO A 178 3.48 9.15 2.39
CA PRO A 178 2.80 8.60 3.55
C PRO A 178 3.59 7.45 4.18
N ASP A 179 3.65 7.40 5.52
CA ASP A 179 4.35 6.31 6.22
C ASP A 179 3.83 4.95 5.81
N LEU A 180 2.51 4.81 5.72
CA LEU A 180 1.88 3.56 5.35
C LEU A 180 2.30 3.10 3.96
N PHE A 181 2.37 4.02 3.00
CA PHE A 181 2.88 3.72 1.65
C PHE A 181 4.31 3.17 1.71
N LEU A 182 5.21 3.91 2.36
CA LEU A 182 6.61 3.51 2.46
C LEU A 182 6.77 2.15 3.17
N PHE A 183 5.91 1.87 4.17
CA PHE A 183 5.89 0.59 4.88
C PHE A 183 5.50 -0.56 3.95
N PHE A 184 4.49 -0.36 3.10
CA PHE A 184 4.06 -1.35 2.13
C PHE A 184 5.13 -1.67 1.09
N VAL A 185 5.86 -0.65 0.62
CA VAL A 185 6.99 -0.85 -0.30
C VAL A 185 8.14 -1.60 0.39
N GLN A 186 8.60 -1.12 1.55
CA GLN A 186 9.78 -1.65 2.24
C GLN A 186 9.62 -3.12 2.66
N PHE A 187 8.43 -3.48 3.13
CA PHE A 187 8.15 -4.82 3.64
C PHE A 187 7.41 -5.70 2.63
N ASN A 188 7.28 -5.24 1.38
CA ASN A 188 6.62 -5.93 0.28
C ASN A 188 5.25 -6.50 0.70
N LEU A 189 4.41 -5.62 1.24
CA LEU A 189 3.09 -5.99 1.73
C LEU A 189 2.10 -6.11 0.58
N THR A 190 1.24 -7.13 0.68
CA THR A 190 0.16 -7.35 -0.29
C THR A 190 -1.18 -6.85 0.25
N TRP A 191 -1.96 -6.16 -0.58
CA TRP A 191 -3.34 -5.82 -0.26
C TRP A 191 -4.28 -6.21 -1.39
N ILE A 192 -5.56 -6.34 -1.04
CA ILE A 192 -6.61 -6.75 -1.97
C ILE A 192 -7.42 -5.51 -2.33
N LEU A 193 -7.53 -5.26 -3.63
CA LEU A 193 -8.44 -4.27 -4.20
C LEU A 193 -9.63 -4.97 -4.82
N MET A 194 -10.82 -4.42 -4.59
CA MET A 194 -12.07 -4.80 -5.24
C MET A 194 -12.85 -3.54 -5.59
N LEU A 195 -13.54 -3.58 -6.73
CA LEU A 195 -14.46 -2.53 -7.12
C LEU A 195 -15.88 -3.09 -7.11
N GLU A 196 -16.77 -2.42 -6.39
CA GLU A 196 -18.18 -2.77 -6.38
C GLU A 196 -19.01 -1.58 -6.86
N TYR A 197 -20.05 -1.86 -7.63
CA TYR A 197 -21.02 -0.83 -7.98
C TYR A 197 -21.92 -0.55 -6.80
N SER A 198 -22.13 0.73 -6.50
CA SER A 198 -23.06 1.17 -5.49
C SER A 198 -23.82 2.41 -5.95
N ILE A 199 -25.05 2.55 -5.47
CA ILE A 199 -25.81 3.78 -5.57
C ILE A 199 -25.70 4.44 -4.20
N GLN A 200 -25.17 5.64 -4.20
CA GLN A 200 -24.95 6.42 -2.99
C GLN A 200 -25.78 7.70 -3.08
N GLU A 201 -26.14 8.27 -1.94
CA GLU A 201 -26.83 9.56 -1.89
C GLU A 201 -25.84 10.65 -1.49
N LYS A 202 -25.92 11.79 -2.17
CA LYS A 202 -25.20 12.99 -1.80
C LYS A 202 -26.20 14.10 -1.52
N LEU A 203 -26.06 14.76 -0.37
CA LEU A 203 -26.84 15.94 -0.05
C LEU A 203 -26.34 17.12 -0.89
N ILE A 204 -27.18 17.63 -1.77
CA ILE A 204 -26.94 18.82 -2.59
C ILE A 204 -28.11 19.77 -2.35
N ASP A 205 -27.85 20.97 -1.82
CA ASP A 205 -28.87 21.99 -1.54
C ASP A 205 -30.07 21.45 -0.73
N ASN A 206 -29.79 20.67 0.33
CA ASN A 206 -30.78 19.99 1.18
C ASN A 206 -31.64 18.92 0.47
N VAL A 207 -31.23 18.48 -0.72
CA VAL A 207 -31.86 17.39 -1.46
C VAL A 207 -30.90 16.20 -1.52
N ASN A 208 -31.38 15.00 -1.17
CA ASN A 208 -30.63 13.77 -1.40
C ASN A 208 -30.68 13.43 -2.89
N VAL A 209 -29.53 13.54 -3.55
CA VAL A 209 -29.38 13.18 -4.96
C VAL A 209 -28.65 11.85 -5.05
N PRO A 210 -29.29 10.80 -5.58
CA PRO A 210 -28.60 9.54 -5.80
C PRO A 210 -27.61 9.67 -6.95
N TYR A 211 -26.47 9.03 -6.80
CA TYR A 211 -25.50 8.87 -7.85
C TYR A 211 -25.03 7.43 -7.90
N PHE A 212 -24.96 6.92 -9.12
CA PHE A 212 -24.39 5.62 -9.41
C PHE A 212 -22.87 5.76 -9.55
N GLY A 213 -22.13 4.89 -8.87
CA GLY A 213 -20.68 4.92 -8.91
C GLY A 213 -20.05 3.59 -8.55
N ARG A 214 -18.72 3.61 -8.47
CA ARG A 214 -17.94 2.51 -7.92
C ARG A 214 -17.44 2.87 -6.54
N GLN A 215 -17.62 1.95 -5.62
CA GLN A 215 -16.94 1.96 -4.34
C GLN A 215 -15.69 1.12 -4.44
N VAL A 216 -14.58 1.70 -4.00
CA VAL A 216 -13.33 0.97 -3.80
C VAL A 216 -13.43 0.25 -2.46
N LYS A 217 -13.22 -1.06 -2.47
CA LYS A 217 -13.07 -1.87 -1.26
C LYS A 217 -11.64 -2.38 -1.18
N ILE A 218 -10.99 -2.08 -0.05
CA ILE A 218 -9.65 -2.57 0.25
C ILE A 218 -9.75 -3.59 1.38
N LYS A 219 -9.02 -4.70 1.25
CA LYS A 219 -8.89 -5.71 2.30
C LYS A 219 -7.42 -6.06 2.51
N TRP A 220 -7.10 -6.45 3.73
CA TRP A 220 -5.83 -7.08 4.05
C TRP A 220 -5.81 -8.53 3.54
N TRP A 221 -4.66 -9.00 3.05
CA TRP A 221 -4.45 -10.42 2.71
C TRP A 221 -4.09 -11.20 3.98
N SER A 222 -5.05 -11.98 4.51
CA SER A 222 -4.89 -12.69 5.79
C SER A 222 -3.86 -13.81 5.75
N ASP A 223 -3.65 -14.45 4.60
CA ASP A 223 -2.63 -15.50 4.41
C ASP A 223 -1.21 -14.94 4.26
N MET A 224 -1.02 -13.65 4.49
CA MET A 224 0.32 -13.10 4.49
C MET A 224 1.12 -13.77 5.59
N ASN A 225 2.29 -14.29 5.24
CA ASN A 225 3.16 -14.90 6.22
C ASN A 225 3.67 -13.85 7.22
N LEU A 226 2.96 -13.73 8.36
CA LEU A 226 3.25 -12.76 9.41
C LEU A 226 4.58 -13.03 10.12
N ALA A 227 5.13 -14.25 10.01
CA ALA A 227 6.48 -14.52 10.52
C ALA A 227 7.53 -13.63 9.85
N ASN A 228 7.24 -13.17 8.62
CA ASN A 228 8.09 -12.25 7.88
C ASN A 228 7.83 -10.76 8.18
N LEU A 229 6.91 -10.43 9.08
CA LEU A 229 6.43 -9.07 9.34
C LEU A 229 6.31 -8.71 10.82
N GLY A 230 6.81 -9.57 11.71
CA GLY A 230 6.89 -9.28 13.13
C GLY A 230 7.90 -8.19 13.46
N LYS A 231 7.87 -7.73 14.71
CA LYS A 231 8.80 -6.71 15.24
C LYS A 231 10.25 -7.05 14.94
N GLU A 232 10.63 -8.32 15.01
CA GLU A 232 12.00 -8.79 14.74
C GLU A 232 12.50 -8.42 13.35
N LYS A 233 11.67 -8.59 12.31
CA LYS A 233 12.03 -8.22 10.93
C LYS A 233 12.16 -6.71 10.76
N VAL A 234 11.26 -5.94 11.38
CA VAL A 234 11.36 -4.47 11.37
C VAL A 234 12.63 -4.03 12.07
N THR A 235 12.93 -4.56 13.25
CA THR A 235 14.15 -4.26 14.00
C THR A 235 15.40 -4.66 13.21
N LYS A 236 15.39 -5.81 12.55
CA LYS A 236 16.48 -6.24 11.67
C LYS A 236 16.66 -5.25 10.51
N TRP A 237 15.58 -4.91 9.81
CA TRP A 237 15.63 -3.92 8.72
C TRP A 237 16.17 -2.56 9.19
N LEU A 238 15.75 -2.09 10.36
CA LEU A 238 16.25 -0.85 10.97
C LEU A 238 17.75 -0.94 11.30
N SER A 239 18.22 -2.10 11.75
CA SER A 239 19.64 -2.35 12.03
C SER A 239 20.47 -2.38 10.74
N ASP A 240 19.93 -2.97 9.68
CA ASP A 240 20.57 -3.04 8.36
C ASP A 240 20.58 -1.68 7.65
N ASN A 241 19.68 -0.76 8.04
CA ASN A 241 19.53 0.56 7.44
C ASN A 241 19.65 1.70 8.48
N PRO A 242 20.79 1.85 9.18
CA PRO A 242 20.95 2.79 10.28
C PRO A 242 20.86 4.26 9.84
N ILE A 243 21.05 4.52 8.54
CA ILE A 243 20.91 5.87 7.94
C ILE A 243 19.50 6.45 8.11
N PHE A 244 18.48 5.60 8.21
CA PHE A 244 17.09 6.02 8.39
C PHE A 244 16.69 6.07 9.84
N CYS A 245 17.51 5.61 10.78
CA CYS A 245 17.14 5.59 12.19
C CYS A 245 17.35 6.98 12.81
N VAL A 246 16.41 7.40 13.66
CA VAL A 246 16.62 8.54 14.55
C VAL A 246 17.86 8.22 15.37
N LYS A 247 18.94 8.98 15.15
CA LYS A 247 20.05 8.99 16.09
C LYS A 247 19.48 9.52 17.40
N GLU A 248 19.49 8.72 18.47
CA GLU A 248 19.40 9.30 19.80
C GLU A 248 20.43 10.42 19.84
N THR A 249 19.95 11.64 19.96
CA THR A 249 20.86 12.76 20.18
C THR A 249 21.37 12.58 21.59
N ASP A 250 22.65 12.86 21.86
CA ASP A 250 23.21 12.78 23.21
C ASP A 250 22.36 13.50 24.27
N GLN A 251 21.58 14.50 23.84
CA GLN A 251 20.61 15.20 24.67
C GLN A 251 19.37 14.36 25.05
N SER A 252 18.80 13.55 24.15
CA SER A 252 17.60 12.75 24.46
C SER A 252 17.93 11.61 25.43
N SER A 253 19.04 10.92 25.19
CA SER A 253 19.54 9.87 26.10
C SER A 253 19.93 10.45 27.45
N PHE A 254 20.59 11.62 27.48
CA PHE A 254 20.88 12.35 28.71
C PHE A 254 19.62 12.78 29.47
N LEU A 255 18.60 13.30 28.77
CA LEU A 255 17.35 13.74 29.41
C LEU A 255 16.55 12.56 29.98
N MET A 256 16.54 11.41 29.30
CA MET A 256 15.89 10.19 29.78
C MET A 256 16.61 9.63 31.01
N ALA A 257 17.94 9.54 30.96
CA ALA A 257 18.76 9.16 32.11
C ALA A 257 18.57 10.12 33.29
N LYS A 258 18.51 11.43 33.03
CA LYS A 258 18.24 12.45 34.04
C LYS A 258 16.86 12.26 34.68
N SER A 259 15.83 11.97 33.89
CA SER A 259 14.47 11.72 34.39
C SER A 259 14.39 10.46 35.25
N GLN A 260 15.02 9.36 34.82
CA GLN A 260 15.12 8.14 35.61
C GLN A 260 15.85 8.38 36.94
N ASN A 261 16.98 9.08 36.89
CA ASN A 261 17.75 9.42 38.08
C ASN A 261 16.95 10.31 39.05
N GLN A 262 16.18 11.27 38.54
CA GLN A 262 15.28 12.09 39.37
C GLN A 262 14.20 11.25 40.06
N ALA A 263 13.61 10.28 39.35
CA ALA A 263 12.60 9.39 39.94
C ALA A 263 13.20 8.50 41.05
N ILE A 264 14.40 7.95 40.84
CA ILE A 264 15.10 7.13 41.83
C ILE A 264 15.46 7.95 43.08
N ILE A 265 15.95 9.19 42.89
CA ILE A 265 16.25 10.12 43.99
C ILE A 265 14.99 10.47 44.77
N ALA A 266 13.87 10.74 44.09
CA ALA A 266 12.61 11.09 44.72
C ALA A 266 11.98 9.92 45.50
N ALA A 267 12.29 8.67 45.12
CA ALA A 267 11.79 7.46 45.76
C ALA A 267 12.59 7.04 47.02
N ALA A 268 13.71 7.70 47.33
CA ALA A 268 14.56 7.34 48.46
C ALA A 268 13.88 7.68 49.81
N PRO A 269 13.56 6.68 50.66
CA PRO A 269 12.85 6.85 51.93
C PRO A 269 13.73 7.33 53.08
N SER A 270 15.06 7.34 52.93
CA SER A 270 16.00 7.75 53.97
C SER A 270 17.25 8.45 53.42
N PRO A 271 17.91 9.33 54.20
CA PRO A 271 19.15 10.00 53.79
C PRO A 271 20.29 9.04 53.44
N ASP A 272 20.39 7.90 54.13
CA ASP A 272 21.45 6.91 53.93
C ASP A 272 21.27 6.16 52.59
N GLU A 273 20.04 5.80 52.22
CA GLU A 273 19.75 5.22 50.90
C GLU A 273 19.98 6.24 49.78
N LEU A 274 19.71 7.51 50.03
CA LEU A 274 19.96 8.60 49.09
C LEU A 274 21.46 8.76 48.79
N MET A 275 22.33 8.65 49.80
CA MET A 275 23.78 8.66 49.60
C MET A 275 24.26 7.45 48.79
N LYS A 276 23.72 6.26 49.09
CA LYS A 276 24.08 5.02 48.37
C LYS A 276 23.71 5.08 46.89
N ILE A 277 22.50 5.59 46.59
CA ILE A 277 22.02 5.83 45.22
C ILE A 277 22.94 6.82 44.47
N ALA A 278 23.36 7.91 45.13
CA ALA A 278 24.23 8.90 44.51
C ALA A 278 25.63 8.34 44.17
N GLU A 279 26.15 7.44 45.01
CA GLU A 279 27.44 6.79 44.81
C GLU A 279 27.39 5.76 43.66
N GLU A 280 26.31 4.99 43.57
CA GLU A 280 26.05 4.09 42.44
C GLU A 280 25.92 4.87 41.12
N MET A 281 25.15 5.97 41.09
CA MET A 281 25.02 6.82 39.90
C MET A 281 26.37 7.36 39.40
N ARG A 282 27.25 7.75 40.33
CA ARG A 282 28.59 8.26 40.02
C ARG A 282 29.47 7.20 39.36
N ASN A 283 29.40 5.96 39.84
CA ASN A 283 30.16 4.84 39.29
C ASN A 283 29.66 4.44 37.90
N THR A 284 28.35 4.46 37.66
CA THR A 284 27.77 4.15 36.35
C THR A 284 28.15 5.18 35.29
N MET A 285 28.19 6.47 35.65
CA MET A 285 28.63 7.54 34.74
C MET A 285 30.11 7.44 34.36
N ALA A 286 30.98 6.97 35.27
CA ALA A 286 32.40 6.79 34.98
C ALA A 286 32.66 5.66 33.97
N ASN A 287 31.81 4.62 33.94
CA ASN A 287 31.97 3.46 33.06
C ASN A 287 31.47 3.70 31.62
N MET A 288 30.45 4.55 31.42
CA MET A 288 29.93 4.85 30.07
C MET A 288 30.93 5.60 29.18
N SER A 289 31.90 6.31 29.76
CA SER A 289 32.91 7.06 28.99
C SER A 289 33.98 6.19 28.32
N GLN A 290 34.00 4.86 28.55
CA GLN A 290 35.05 3.96 28.05
C GLN A 290 34.64 3.00 26.92
N ALA A 291 33.34 2.86 26.59
CA ALA A 291 32.85 1.80 25.69
C ALA A 291 32.67 2.21 24.21
N GLY A 292 33.10 3.40 23.79
CA GLY A 292 32.77 4.00 22.49
C GLY A 292 33.57 3.53 21.27
N SER A 293 34.26 2.38 21.30
CA SER A 293 35.08 1.92 20.17
C SER A 293 34.91 0.43 19.90
N GLU A 294 34.60 0.11 18.64
CA GLU A 294 34.59 -1.20 17.97
C GLU A 294 33.25 -1.96 17.92
N ASN A 295 32.54 -1.89 16.79
CA ASN A 295 32.67 -2.93 15.77
C ASN A 295 31.82 -2.66 14.51
N SER A 296 32.37 -3.11 13.39
CA SER A 296 31.85 -3.04 12.04
C SER A 296 31.70 -4.47 11.47
N ILE A 297 30.86 -4.60 10.43
CA ILE A 297 30.94 -5.55 9.29
C ILE A 297 29.83 -6.63 9.17
N ASP A 298 29.16 -6.50 8.00
CA ASP A 298 28.63 -7.42 6.99
C ASP A 298 27.31 -8.24 7.05
N ASN A 299 26.69 -8.18 5.85
CA ASN A 299 25.43 -8.67 5.31
C ASN A 299 25.40 -10.16 4.94
N GLU A 300 24.17 -10.63 4.67
CA GLU A 300 23.67 -11.62 3.68
C GLU A 300 22.59 -12.50 4.36
N GLY A 301 21.42 -12.86 3.82
CA GLY A 301 20.70 -12.73 2.56
C GLY A 301 19.66 -13.89 2.56
N THR A 302 18.49 -13.75 1.90
CA THR A 302 17.77 -14.84 1.19
C THR A 302 16.47 -14.33 0.57
N ASP A 303 16.34 -14.55 -0.74
CA ASP A 303 15.16 -14.27 -1.57
C ASP A 303 14.10 -15.37 -1.46
N GLY A 304 12.87 -14.98 -1.11
CA GLY A 304 11.67 -15.82 -1.27
C GLY A 304 10.52 -15.05 -1.93
N ASP A 305 9.77 -15.74 -2.78
CA ASP A 305 8.47 -15.32 -3.33
C ASP A 305 7.38 -15.49 -2.25
N PRO A 306 6.57 -14.45 -1.93
CA PRO A 306 5.58 -14.53 -0.86
C PRO A 306 4.40 -15.50 -1.11
N PHE A 307 4.26 -16.04 -2.33
CA PHE A 307 3.05 -16.75 -2.75
C PHE A 307 3.07 -18.27 -2.63
N ASP A 308 4.13 -18.88 -2.06
CA ASP A 308 4.32 -20.34 -2.09
C ASP A 308 3.52 -21.14 -1.03
N SER A 309 2.54 -20.52 -0.35
CA SER A 309 1.74 -21.23 0.66
C SER A 309 0.36 -20.62 0.87
N GLY A 310 -0.64 -21.03 0.08
CA GLY A 310 -2.03 -20.73 0.39
C GLY A 310 -3.00 -21.12 -0.74
N ASP A 311 -4.05 -21.86 -0.39
CA ASP A 311 -5.17 -22.16 -1.27
C ASP A 311 -6.19 -21.02 -1.24
N PRO A 312 -6.36 -20.22 -2.31
CA PRO A 312 -7.23 -19.04 -2.29
C PRO A 312 -8.73 -19.37 -2.29
N SER A 313 -9.12 -20.64 -2.44
CA SER A 313 -10.53 -21.03 -2.63
C SER A 313 -11.38 -20.97 -1.36
N THR A 314 -10.79 -20.70 -0.20
CA THR A 314 -11.49 -20.69 1.10
C THR A 314 -12.05 -19.31 1.50
N TYR A 315 -11.79 -18.27 0.70
CA TYR A 315 -12.07 -16.87 1.08
C TYR A 315 -13.46 -16.34 0.76
N PHE A 316 -14.28 -17.12 0.05
CA PHE A 316 -15.62 -16.71 -0.31
C PHE A 316 -16.60 -17.79 0.11
N GLY A 317 -17.29 -17.52 1.22
CA GLY A 317 -18.49 -18.27 1.59
C GLY A 317 -19.47 -18.24 0.43
N HIS A 318 -19.84 -19.42 -0.03
CA HIS A 318 -21.10 -19.59 -0.74
C HIS A 318 -22.21 -19.25 0.25
N ASP A 319 -22.95 -18.18 -0.02
CA ASP A 319 -24.33 -18.09 0.44
C ASP A 319 -25.25 -18.25 -0.78
N PRO A 320 -26.37 -18.98 -0.61
CA PRO A 320 -27.17 -19.60 -1.68
C PRO A 320 -27.96 -18.66 -2.58
#